data_AF-A0A1H6R184-F1
#
_entry.id   AF-A0A1H6R184-F1
#
_cell.length_a   1.000
_cell.length_b   1.000
_cell.length_c   1.000
_cell.angle_alpha   90.00
_cell.angle_beta   90.00
_cell.angle_gamma   90.00
#
_symmetry.space_group_name_H-M   'P 1'
#
loop_
_entity.id
_entity.type
_entity.pdbx_description
1 polymer ?
#
loop_
_entity_poly.entity_id
_entity_poly.type
_entity_poly.pdbx_seq_one_letter_code
_entity_poly.pdbx_strand_id
1 'polypeptide(L)'
;MRRTAKKRPVTISGKSASSTDPATWSSFAAAKSSAAGVGLGFVLGDGIGCIDLDHCFEGGKLAAWARDAIDVISEPIIFAEVSQSGDGVHVFIEASEGPGRVIRDGRNIERYTTGRYIAVTGDRLKL
;
A
#
# COMPACT_ATOMS: atom_id res chain seq x y z
N MET A 1 -6.53 -11.53 -10.15
CA MET A 1 -6.65 -10.06 -10.18
C MET A 1 -6.10 -9.52 -11.50
N ARG A 2 -6.72 -8.48 -12.08
CA ARG A 2 -6.15 -7.75 -13.25
C ARG A 2 -5.10 -6.75 -12.75
N ARG A 3 -4.07 -6.49 -13.55
CA ARG A 3 -2.91 -5.66 -13.13
C ARG A 3 -2.39 -4.87 -14.32
N THR A 4 -1.84 -3.69 -14.07
CA THR A 4 -1.13 -2.90 -15.10
C THR A 4 0.31 -2.67 -14.65
N ALA A 5 1.26 -2.72 -15.59
CA ALA A 5 2.68 -2.56 -15.28
C ALA A 5 3.00 -1.18 -14.66
N LYS A 6 2.29 -0.13 -15.08
CA LYS A 6 2.51 1.23 -14.60
C LYS A 6 1.82 1.54 -13.27
N LYS A 7 0.93 0.67 -12.77
CA LYS A 7 0.07 0.89 -11.59
C LYS A 7 -0.29 2.38 -11.45
N ARG A 8 -0.97 2.94 -12.45
CA ARG A 8 -1.31 4.37 -12.43
C ARG A 8 -2.64 4.54 -11.69
N PRO A 9 -2.77 5.44 -10.70
CA PRO A 9 -4.04 5.71 -10.07
C PRO A 9 -4.98 6.38 -11.09
N VAL A 10 -6.23 5.97 -11.09
CA VAL A 10 -7.27 6.52 -11.97
C VAL A 10 -8.51 6.87 -11.18
N THR A 11 -9.25 7.87 -11.67
CA THR A 11 -10.56 8.23 -11.16
C THR A 11 -11.59 7.16 -11.51
N ILE A 12 -12.79 7.24 -10.92
CA ILE A 12 -13.92 6.36 -11.27
C ILE A 12 -14.40 6.48 -12.73
N SER A 13 -13.96 7.52 -13.45
CA SER A 13 -14.20 7.70 -14.89
C SER A 13 -13.02 7.26 -15.77
N GLY A 14 -11.96 6.71 -15.18
CA GLY A 14 -10.78 6.18 -15.89
C GLY A 14 -9.72 7.21 -16.27
N LYS A 15 -9.90 8.49 -15.90
CA LYS A 15 -8.87 9.53 -16.06
C LYS A 15 -7.75 9.34 -15.02
N SER A 16 -6.58 9.92 -15.23
CA SER A 16 -5.52 9.92 -14.22
C SER A 16 -6.00 10.60 -12.94
N ALA A 17 -5.70 10.00 -11.78
CA ALA A 17 -5.90 10.62 -10.47
C ALA A 17 -4.55 11.07 -9.90
N SER A 18 -4.58 12.06 -9.02
CA SER A 18 -3.41 12.54 -8.27
C SER A 18 -3.35 11.85 -6.91
N SER A 19 -2.16 11.68 -6.32
CA SER A 19 -2.04 11.26 -4.90
C SER A 19 -2.04 12.42 -3.92
N THR A 20 -2.18 13.67 -4.40
CA THR A 20 -2.13 14.88 -3.58
C THR A 20 -3.27 15.87 -3.88
N ASP A 21 -4.19 15.53 -4.80
CA ASP A 21 -5.36 16.35 -5.12
C ASP A 21 -6.65 15.57 -4.80
N PRO A 22 -7.30 15.86 -3.66
CA PRO A 22 -8.54 15.22 -3.23
C PRO A 22 -9.69 15.32 -4.22
N ALA A 23 -9.71 16.34 -5.10
CA ALA A 23 -10.75 16.49 -6.11
C ALA A 23 -10.73 15.36 -7.16
N THR A 24 -9.63 14.61 -7.24
CA THR A 24 -9.49 13.46 -8.13
C THR A 24 -9.80 12.12 -7.45
N TRP A 25 -10.09 12.12 -6.15
CA TRP A 25 -10.38 10.92 -5.37
C TRP A 25 -11.88 10.63 -5.36
N SER A 26 -12.24 9.49 -4.79
CA SER A 26 -13.63 9.06 -4.65
C SER A 26 -13.82 8.23 -3.40
N SER A 27 -15.04 8.16 -2.88
CA SER A 27 -15.36 7.27 -1.77
C SER A 27 -15.11 5.80 -2.14
N PHE A 28 -14.87 4.97 -1.12
CA PHE A 28 -14.72 3.52 -1.30
C PHE A 28 -15.90 2.90 -2.05
N ALA A 29 -17.14 3.28 -1.71
CA ALA A 29 -18.34 2.76 -2.37
C ALA A 29 -18.36 3.07 -3.87
N ALA A 30 -18.02 4.30 -4.25
CA ALA A 30 -17.95 4.71 -5.65
C ALA A 30 -16.82 3.98 -6.39
N ALA A 31 -15.61 3.93 -5.81
CA ALA A 31 -14.47 3.22 -6.37
C ALA A 31 -14.76 1.73 -6.59
N LYS A 32 -15.39 1.07 -5.60
CA LYS A 32 -15.75 -0.35 -5.66
C LYS A 32 -16.80 -0.66 -6.73
N SER A 33 -17.73 0.26 -6.99
CA SER A 33 -18.75 0.12 -8.04
C SER A 33 -18.25 0.43 -9.45
N SER A 34 -17.07 1.06 -9.58
CA SER A 34 -16.55 1.49 -10.87
C SER A 34 -15.95 0.30 -11.65
N ALA A 35 -16.12 0.33 -12.98
CA ALA A 35 -15.44 -0.57 -13.90
C ALA A 35 -14.05 -0.02 -14.33
N ALA A 36 -13.68 1.18 -13.90
CA ALA A 36 -12.40 1.80 -14.21
C ALA A 36 -11.26 1.19 -13.38
N GLY A 37 -10.04 1.20 -13.94
CA GLY A 37 -8.87 0.65 -13.27
C GLY A 37 -8.84 -0.88 -13.24
N VAL A 38 -7.96 -1.43 -12.40
CA VAL A 38 -7.74 -2.89 -12.29
C VAL A 38 -7.74 -3.39 -10.84
N GLY A 39 -8.26 -2.56 -9.94
CA GLY A 39 -8.25 -2.79 -8.49
C GLY A 39 -8.50 -1.47 -7.76
N LEU A 40 -8.51 -1.54 -6.43
CA LEU A 40 -8.68 -0.37 -5.57
C LEU A 40 -7.32 0.24 -5.21
N GLY A 41 -7.35 1.54 -4.95
CA GLY A 41 -6.23 2.28 -4.38
C GLY A 41 -6.69 3.05 -3.14
N PHE A 42 -5.82 3.17 -2.16
CA PHE A 42 -6.01 3.97 -0.96
C PHE A 42 -4.96 5.07 -0.93
N VAL A 43 -5.37 6.34 -0.86
CA VAL A 43 -4.42 7.46 -0.71
C VAL A 43 -4.09 7.62 0.77
N LEU A 44 -2.81 7.68 1.09
CA LEU A 44 -2.31 7.80 2.46
C LEU A 44 -2.43 9.26 2.96
N GLY A 45 -2.62 9.42 4.27
CA GLY A 45 -2.90 10.68 4.93
C GLY A 45 -3.88 10.48 6.08
N ASP A 46 -4.30 11.58 6.71
CA ASP A 46 -5.34 11.57 7.76
C ASP A 46 -5.06 10.59 8.91
N GLY A 47 -3.78 10.44 9.27
CA GLY A 47 -3.33 9.56 10.35
C GLY A 47 -3.07 8.10 9.94
N ILE A 48 -3.19 7.75 8.64
CA ILE A 48 -2.93 6.40 8.14
C ILE A 48 -1.68 6.40 7.25
N GLY A 49 -0.68 5.63 7.68
CA GLY A 49 0.51 5.31 6.91
C GLY A 49 0.54 3.89 6.41
N CYS A 50 1.53 3.60 5.55
CA CYS A 50 1.83 2.26 5.09
C CYS A 50 3.35 2.03 5.03
N ILE A 51 3.76 0.87 5.51
CA ILE A 51 5.07 0.28 5.28
C ILE A 51 4.92 -0.79 4.19
N ASP A 52 5.57 -0.56 3.05
CA ASP A 52 5.59 -1.44 1.89
C ASP A 52 6.90 -2.24 1.86
N LEU A 53 6.78 -3.56 1.89
CA LEU A 53 7.88 -4.52 1.88
C LEU A 53 7.83 -5.26 0.54
N ASP A 54 8.72 -4.91 -0.39
CA ASP A 54 8.76 -5.55 -1.72
C ASP A 54 9.59 -6.85 -1.69
N HIS A 55 9.16 -7.85 -2.46
CA HIS A 55 9.88 -9.12 -2.66
C HIS A 55 10.29 -9.79 -1.34
N CYS A 56 9.40 -9.76 -0.36
CA CYS A 56 9.65 -10.17 1.02
C CYS A 56 9.26 -11.61 1.33
N PHE A 57 9.01 -12.43 0.30
CA PHE A 57 8.73 -13.86 0.44
C PHE A 57 9.88 -14.72 -0.09
N GLU A 58 10.31 -15.69 0.72
CA GLU A 58 11.31 -16.70 0.39
C GLU A 58 10.70 -18.09 0.62
N GLY A 59 10.62 -18.91 -0.44
CA GLY A 59 10.03 -20.25 -0.34
C GLY A 59 8.56 -20.25 0.14
N GLY A 60 7.79 -19.21 -0.22
CA GLY A 60 6.38 -19.06 0.17
C GLY A 60 6.15 -18.60 1.61
N LYS A 61 7.19 -18.19 2.33
CA LYS A 61 7.11 -17.65 3.69
C LYS A 61 7.73 -16.26 3.72
N LEU A 62 7.29 -15.41 4.66
CA LEU A 62 7.97 -14.14 4.92
C LEU A 62 9.44 -14.39 5.23
N ALA A 63 10.31 -13.66 4.54
CA ALA A 63 11.74 -13.61 4.78
C ALA A 63 12.02 -13.10 6.21
N ALA A 64 13.15 -13.53 6.80
CA ALA A 64 13.50 -13.17 8.18
C ALA A 64 13.56 -11.65 8.38
N TRP A 65 14.22 -10.93 7.45
CA TRP A 65 14.34 -9.48 7.51
C TRP A 65 13.01 -8.74 7.48
N ALA A 66 12.00 -9.32 6.82
CA ALA A 66 10.68 -8.72 6.71
C ALA A 66 9.90 -8.88 8.01
N ARG A 67 10.06 -10.01 8.69
CA ARG A 67 9.53 -10.21 10.05
C ARG A 67 10.20 -9.26 11.03
N ASP A 68 11.53 -9.17 11.01
CA ASP A 68 12.28 -8.25 11.87
C ASP A 68 11.83 -6.80 11.63
N ALA A 69 11.58 -6.40 10.38
CA ALA A 69 11.08 -5.08 10.05
C ALA A 69 9.66 -4.82 10.57
N ILE A 70 8.80 -5.83 10.58
CA ILE A 70 7.43 -5.75 11.13
C ILE A 70 7.47 -5.71 12.67
N ASP A 71 8.31 -6.53 13.29
CA ASP A 71 8.41 -6.67 14.75
C ASP A 71 8.93 -5.40 15.44
N VAL A 72 9.68 -4.56 14.73
CA VAL A 72 10.18 -3.26 15.24
C VAL A 72 9.26 -2.08 14.94
N ILE A 73 8.10 -2.30 14.30
CA ILE A 73 7.10 -1.24 14.09
C ILE A 73 6.56 -0.81 15.45
N SER A 74 6.78 0.46 15.79
CA SER A 74 6.33 1.04 17.06
C SER A 74 4.89 1.55 17.00
N GLU A 75 4.42 1.87 15.79
CA GLU A 75 3.09 2.38 15.52
C GLU A 75 2.02 1.27 15.62
N PRO A 76 0.78 1.59 16.04
CA PRO A 76 -0.32 0.64 16.01
C PRO A 76 -0.55 0.10 14.59
N ILE A 77 -0.49 -1.22 14.41
CA ILE A 77 -0.79 -1.89 13.15
C ILE A 77 -2.31 -2.03 13.02
N ILE A 78 -2.88 -1.41 11.99
CA ILE A 78 -4.31 -1.44 11.68
C ILE A 78 -4.64 -2.68 10.87
N PHE A 79 -3.81 -2.96 9.87
CA PHE A 79 -4.07 -4.00 8.87
C PHE A 79 -2.79 -4.39 8.14
N ALA A 80 -2.66 -5.66 7.77
CA ALA A 80 -1.62 -6.12 6.87
C ALA A 80 -2.22 -6.96 5.75
N GLU A 81 -1.70 -6.82 4.55
CA GLU A 81 -2.11 -7.59 3.38
C GLU A 81 -0.93 -8.04 2.54
N VAL A 82 -1.13 -9.14 1.80
CA VAL A 82 -0.27 -9.47 0.68
C VAL A 82 -0.52 -8.44 -0.42
N SER A 83 0.55 -7.79 -0.87
CA SER A 83 0.46 -6.74 -1.88
C SER A 83 -0.06 -7.31 -3.20
N GLN A 84 -0.44 -6.44 -4.12
CA GLN A 84 -0.94 -6.88 -5.42
C GLN A 84 0.07 -7.83 -6.10
N SER A 85 1.39 -7.68 -5.87
CA SER A 85 2.46 -8.50 -6.50
C SER A 85 2.35 -9.98 -6.18
N GLY A 86 1.82 -10.32 -5.00
CA GLY A 86 1.80 -11.68 -4.48
C GLY A 86 3.12 -12.07 -3.80
N ASP A 87 4.14 -11.20 -3.86
CA ASP A 87 5.46 -11.41 -3.26
C ASP A 87 5.91 -10.22 -2.39
N GLY A 88 5.03 -9.27 -2.10
CA GLY A 88 5.26 -8.17 -1.16
C GLY A 88 4.16 -8.08 -0.10
N VAL A 89 4.36 -7.23 0.90
CA VAL A 89 3.41 -7.00 2.00
C VAL A 89 3.22 -5.51 2.23
N HIS A 90 1.97 -5.09 2.38
CA HIS A 90 1.63 -3.77 2.90
C HIS A 90 1.25 -3.90 4.38
N VAL A 91 1.83 -3.06 5.23
CA VAL A 91 1.45 -2.93 6.65
C VAL A 91 0.94 -1.52 6.88
N PHE A 92 -0.37 -1.40 7.08
CA PHE A 92 -1.04 -0.14 7.39
C PHE A 92 -0.96 0.15 8.89
N ILE A 93 -0.57 1.36 9.22
CA ILE A 93 -0.27 1.81 10.57
C ILE A 93 -0.97 3.13 10.89
N GLU A 94 -1.26 3.36 12.17
CA GLU A 94 -1.63 4.69 12.66
C GLU A 94 -0.36 5.54 12.80
N ALA A 95 -0.25 6.60 12.00
CA ALA A 95 0.96 7.40 11.95
C ALA A 95 0.67 8.86 11.56
N SER A 96 1.30 9.80 12.27
CA SER A 96 1.30 11.20 11.86
C SER A 96 1.99 11.40 10.51
N GLU A 97 1.52 12.40 9.75
CA GLU A 97 2.11 12.74 8.46
C GLU A 97 3.56 13.22 8.62
N GLY A 98 4.41 12.83 7.68
CA GLY A 98 5.84 13.09 7.72
C GLY A 98 6.53 12.67 6.44
N PRO A 99 7.84 12.95 6.32
CA PRO A 99 8.61 12.56 5.15
C PRO A 99 8.63 11.03 5.00
N GLY A 100 8.53 10.58 3.75
CA GLY A 100 8.71 9.18 3.42
C GLY A 100 10.13 8.70 3.71
N ARG A 101 10.29 7.41 3.97
CA ARG A 101 11.59 6.77 4.19
C ARG A 101 11.72 5.55 3.32
N VAL A 102 12.89 5.38 2.70
CA VAL A 102 13.18 4.26 1.81
C VAL A 102 14.49 3.60 2.26
N ILE A 103 14.48 2.27 2.35
CA ILE A 103 15.64 1.43 2.63
C ILE A 103 15.86 0.53 1.41
N ARG A 104 17.10 0.55 0.90
CA ARG A 104 17.58 -0.20 -0.28
C ARG A 104 18.99 -0.76 -0.02
N ASP A 105 19.10 -1.64 0.97
CA ASP A 105 20.38 -2.22 1.44
C ASP A 105 20.44 -3.75 1.22
N GLY A 106 19.81 -4.21 0.14
CA GLY A 106 19.49 -5.62 -0.08
C GLY A 106 18.07 -5.98 0.38
N ARG A 107 17.47 -5.14 1.22
CA ARG A 107 16.03 -5.13 1.53
C ARG A 107 15.34 -4.05 0.72
N ASN A 108 14.05 -4.20 0.47
CA ASN A 108 13.23 -3.18 -0.14
C ASN A 108 12.09 -2.79 0.81
N ILE A 109 12.31 -1.73 1.59
CA ILE A 109 11.33 -1.23 2.57
C ILE A 109 11.03 0.24 2.27
N GLU A 110 9.77 0.59 2.11
CA GLU A 110 9.32 1.97 1.98
C GLU A 110 8.27 2.30 3.05
N ARG A 111 8.37 3.48 3.66
CA ARG A 111 7.37 4.00 4.60
C ARG A 111 6.85 5.32 4.06
N TYR A 112 5.54 5.45 3.96
CA TYR A 112 4.87 6.70 3.63
C TYR A 112 3.67 6.92 4.55
N THR A 113 3.40 8.17 4.89
CA THR A 113 2.23 8.56 5.70
C THR A 113 1.35 9.59 5.01
N THR A 114 1.77 10.10 3.85
CA THR A 114 1.04 11.07 3.05
C THR A 114 1.61 11.11 1.62
N GLY A 115 0.91 11.75 0.68
CA GLY A 115 1.39 12.07 -0.67
C GLY A 115 1.58 10.88 -1.62
N ARG A 116 1.30 9.66 -1.17
CA ARG A 116 1.34 8.41 -1.93
C ARG A 116 0.00 7.70 -1.86
N TYR A 117 -0.24 6.82 -2.80
CA TYR A 117 -1.35 5.87 -2.74
C TYR A 117 -0.80 4.44 -2.75
N ILE A 118 -1.55 3.52 -2.15
CA ILE A 118 -1.25 2.09 -2.11
C ILE A 118 -2.32 1.36 -2.92
N ALA A 119 -1.91 0.48 -3.83
CA ALA A 119 -2.84 -0.42 -4.51
C ALA A 119 -3.23 -1.54 -3.56
N VAL A 120 -4.50 -1.59 -3.14
CA VAL A 120 -4.95 -2.50 -2.07
C VAL A 120 -5.55 -3.78 -2.61
N THR A 121 -5.33 -4.90 -1.92
CA THR A 121 -5.85 -6.22 -2.29
C THR A 121 -6.98 -6.69 -1.39
N GLY A 122 -6.95 -6.29 -0.11
CA GLY A 122 -7.77 -6.85 0.95
C GLY A 122 -7.38 -8.29 1.33
N ASP A 123 -6.30 -8.83 0.77
CA ASP A 123 -5.81 -10.18 1.04
C ASP A 123 -5.06 -10.22 2.36
N ARG A 124 -5.83 -10.34 3.45
CA ARG A 124 -5.34 -10.17 4.81
C ARG A 124 -4.20 -11.13 5.13
N LEU A 125 -3.06 -10.56 5.49
CA LEU A 125 -1.96 -11.26 6.13
C LEU A 125 -2.18 -11.29 7.64
N LYS A 126 -1.99 -12.46 8.25
CA LYS A 126 -1.95 -12.59 9.71
C LYS A 126 -0.50 -12.45 10.15
N LEU A 127 -0.23 -11.40 10.92
CA LEU A 127 1.05 -11.18 11.60
C LEU A 127 1.10 -12.01 12.88
#